data_AF-A0A956H3G2-F1
#
_entry.id   AF-A0A956H3G2-F1
#
_cell.length_a   1.000
_cell.length_b   1.000
_cell.length_c   1.000
_cell.angle_alpha   90.00
_cell.angle_beta   90.00
_cell.angle_gamma   90.00
#
_symmetry.space_group_name_H-M   'P 1'
#
loop_
_entity.id
_entity.type
_entity.pdbx_description
1 polymer ?
#
loop_
_entity_poly.entity_id
_entity_poly.type
_entity_poly.pdbx_seq_one_letter_code
_entity_poly.pdbx_strand_id
1 'polypeptide(L)'
;MFCARQLSLLLPVLLLSLAGAGCVDCFDGAELEAAYQAGSAAADERNRADYQRGYALGQQLDYDDGVADGDSEGYAAGYGDGYYGPSGYPAGYDQGYGEGHQDGAFDPLACGVGANDAYADGDGQGYGDGWSEGYPIGWDDGWSDGYADGQSSCSLAPALIERDEEQICRKRGYDRTYDPAAEARGYDDGKTDNPDYQAGYHSQFEISYVFGYGDGQLDGHDDGWSDGYHDGHRDGYQAAYNACYDQAWYDGYDQGWSDGWSDGADKGYGEGYQTGFADGRNEC
;
A
#
# COMPACT_ATOMS: atom_id res chain seq x y z
N MET A 1 41.39 6.23 -0.64
CA MET A 1 42.46 5.92 -1.62
C MET A 1 41.89 6.07 -3.02
N PHE A 2 42.47 6.91 -3.89
CA PHE A 2 43.07 6.53 -5.18
C PHE A 2 43.66 7.80 -5.84
N CYS A 3 44.54 7.64 -6.83
CA CYS A 3 45.34 8.73 -7.39
C CYS A 3 45.25 8.75 -8.91
N ALA A 4 44.97 9.93 -9.48
CA ALA A 4 45.13 10.23 -10.90
C ALA A 4 45.92 11.54 -11.03
N ARG A 5 46.95 11.54 -11.86
CA ARG A 5 47.98 12.59 -11.93
C ARG A 5 48.24 12.94 -13.40
N GLN A 6 47.93 14.17 -13.80
CA GLN A 6 48.37 14.73 -15.08
C GLN A 6 49.10 16.07 -14.87
N LEU A 7 49.92 16.45 -15.86
CA LEU A 7 50.96 17.47 -15.72
C LEU A 7 50.59 18.77 -16.43
N SER A 8 50.75 19.87 -15.68
CA SER A 8 51.47 21.09 -16.08
C SER A 8 51.31 21.65 -17.51
N LEU A 9 50.69 22.84 -17.64
CA LEU A 9 51.45 24.11 -17.80
C LEU A 9 50.57 25.38 -17.98
N LEU A 10 51.05 26.47 -17.34
CA LEU A 10 50.81 27.91 -17.61
C LEU A 10 49.47 28.57 -17.14
N LEU A 11 49.66 29.78 -16.58
CA LEU A 11 48.72 30.73 -15.98
C LEU A 11 48.32 31.84 -17.01
N PRO A 12 47.40 32.82 -16.74
CA PRO A 12 47.04 33.38 -15.42
C PRO A 12 45.56 33.73 -15.10
N VAL A 13 45.28 33.76 -13.78
CA VAL A 13 44.34 34.65 -13.05
C VAL A 13 42.87 34.74 -13.53
N LEU A 14 41.99 34.10 -12.75
CA LEU A 14 41.04 34.84 -11.92
C LEU A 14 40.83 34.10 -10.59
N LEU A 15 41.11 34.77 -9.46
CA LEU A 15 40.99 34.17 -8.12
C LEU A 15 39.54 34.30 -7.62
N LEU A 16 38.66 33.41 -8.09
CA LEU A 16 37.40 33.13 -7.41
C LEU A 16 37.65 31.99 -6.41
N SER A 17 37.60 32.31 -5.12
CA SER A 17 37.84 31.34 -4.04
C SER A 17 36.60 30.46 -3.83
N LEU A 18 36.40 29.48 -4.71
CA LEU A 18 35.52 28.35 -4.43
C LEU A 18 36.15 27.50 -3.31
N ALA A 19 35.89 27.87 -2.06
CA ALA A 19 35.88 26.90 -0.99
C ALA A 19 34.78 25.89 -1.33
N GLY A 20 35.13 24.61 -1.42
CA GLY A 20 34.20 23.58 -1.87
C GLY A 20 33.12 23.27 -0.83
N ALA A 21 31.96 22.81 -1.30
CA ALA A 21 30.98 22.15 -0.45
C ALA A 21 31.60 20.86 0.11
N GLY A 22 32.15 20.94 1.31
CA GLY A 22 32.58 19.79 2.11
C GLY A 22 31.43 19.36 3.00
N CYS A 23 31.23 18.05 3.19
CA CYS A 23 30.44 17.62 4.34
C CYS A 23 31.19 18.08 5.59
N VAL A 24 30.58 18.94 6.41
CA VAL A 24 31.19 19.44 7.66
C VAL A 24 31.68 18.25 8.48
N ASP A 25 33.00 18.04 8.56
CA ASP A 25 33.56 16.97 9.37
C ASP A 25 33.81 17.50 10.78
N CYS A 26 33.16 16.89 11.76
CA CYS A 26 33.25 17.31 13.15
C CYS A 26 34.54 16.79 13.84
N PHE A 27 35.39 16.06 13.12
CA PHE A 27 36.62 15.45 13.62
C PHE A 27 37.90 15.99 12.96
N ASP A 28 37.79 16.90 11.99
CA ASP A 28 38.93 17.50 11.26
C ASP A 28 39.73 18.54 12.07
N GLY A 29 39.36 18.81 13.33
CA GLY A 29 40.10 19.72 14.20
C GLY A 29 39.62 19.71 15.65
N ALA A 30 40.56 19.91 16.58
CA ALA A 30 40.33 19.78 18.02
C ALA A 30 39.21 20.68 18.59
N GLU A 31 38.93 21.82 17.96
CA GLU A 31 37.84 22.73 18.38
C GLU A 31 36.46 22.20 17.95
N LEU A 32 36.35 21.61 16.76
CA LEU A 32 35.11 20.97 16.28
C LEU A 32 34.84 19.65 17.01
N GLU A 33 35.88 18.86 17.27
CA GLU A 33 35.78 17.63 18.05
C GLU A 33 35.38 17.96 19.49
N ALA A 34 35.99 18.96 20.13
CA ALA A 34 35.57 19.42 21.45
C ALA A 34 34.11 19.93 21.47
N ALA A 35 33.65 20.59 20.41
CA ALA A 35 32.25 21.02 20.29
C ALA A 35 31.27 19.84 20.13
N TYR A 36 31.67 18.77 19.45
CA TYR A 36 30.89 17.52 19.37
C TYR A 36 30.86 16.80 20.73
N GLN A 37 32.02 16.63 21.38
CA GLN A 37 32.14 15.95 22.68
C GLN A 37 31.40 16.70 23.80
N ALA A 38 31.44 18.04 23.80
CA ALA A 38 30.66 18.86 24.73
C ALA A 38 29.14 18.72 24.50
N GLY A 39 28.70 18.57 23.25
CA GLY A 39 27.30 18.24 22.91
C GLY A 39 26.88 16.88 23.46
N SER A 40 27.74 15.86 23.29
CA SER A 40 27.51 14.50 23.82
C SER A 40 27.44 14.49 25.35
N ALA A 41 28.42 15.08 26.04
CA ALA A 41 28.46 15.07 27.51
C ALA A 41 27.27 15.80 28.15
N ALA A 42 26.80 16.88 27.54
CA ALA A 42 25.59 17.58 27.97
C ALA A 42 24.31 16.74 27.76
N ALA A 43 24.28 15.91 26.70
CA ALA A 43 23.22 14.93 26.50
C ALA A 43 23.30 13.78 27.53
N ASP A 44 24.49 13.24 27.83
CA ASP A 44 24.67 12.18 28.84
C ASP A 44 24.24 12.60 30.25
N GLU A 45 24.52 13.85 30.65
CA GLU A 45 24.03 14.41 31.92
C GLU A 45 22.52 14.59 31.91
N ARG A 46 21.96 15.11 30.81
CA ARG A 46 20.51 15.26 30.61
C ARG A 46 19.79 13.91 30.69
N ASN A 47 20.24 12.90 29.94
CA ASN A 47 19.66 11.55 29.91
C ASN A 47 19.62 10.93 31.32
N ARG A 48 20.68 11.11 32.12
CA ARG A 48 20.75 10.59 33.49
C ARG A 48 19.78 11.31 34.44
N ALA A 49 19.67 12.63 34.33
CA ALA A 49 18.71 13.41 35.11
C ALA A 49 17.26 13.13 34.71
N ASP A 50 17.03 12.84 33.43
CA ASP A 50 15.73 12.46 32.85
C ASP A 50 15.30 11.08 33.38
N TYR A 51 16.19 10.07 33.28
CA TYR A 51 15.98 8.75 33.88
C TYR A 51 15.68 8.79 35.39
N GLN A 52 16.45 9.55 36.17
CA GLN A 52 16.23 9.63 37.62
C GLN A 52 14.93 10.33 38.01
N ARG A 53 14.39 11.25 37.19
CA ARG A 53 13.04 11.79 37.40
C ARG A 53 11.97 10.75 37.12
N GLY A 54 12.09 10.02 36.01
CA GLY A 54 11.20 8.91 35.67
C GLY A 54 11.13 7.90 36.81
N TYR A 55 12.28 7.40 37.27
CA TYR A 55 12.35 6.41 38.34
C TYR A 55 11.72 6.90 39.64
N ALA A 56 11.96 8.18 40.01
CA ALA A 56 11.31 8.79 41.16
C ALA A 56 9.78 8.94 41.00
N LEU A 57 9.25 9.04 39.77
CA LEU A 57 7.81 9.08 39.49
C LEU A 57 7.17 7.69 39.52
N GLY A 58 7.80 6.66 38.93
CA GLY A 58 7.31 5.28 39.04
C GLY A 58 7.27 4.76 40.49
N GLN A 59 8.27 5.17 41.28
CA GLN A 59 8.33 4.94 42.74
C GLN A 59 7.37 5.81 43.57
N GLN A 60 6.58 6.70 42.95
CA GLN A 60 5.53 7.48 43.61
C GLN A 60 4.11 6.96 43.33
N LEU A 61 3.93 6.02 42.39
CA LEU A 61 2.64 5.35 42.19
C LEU A 61 2.26 4.51 43.41
N ASP A 62 0.97 4.35 43.65
CA ASP A 62 0.44 3.53 44.75
C ASP A 62 -0.29 2.25 44.28
N TYR A 63 -0.87 1.52 45.23
CA TYR A 63 -1.67 0.33 44.98
C TYR A 63 -2.87 0.58 44.05
N ASP A 64 -3.56 1.72 44.14
CA ASP A 64 -4.75 2.01 43.34
C ASP A 64 -4.38 2.37 41.89
N ASP A 65 -3.25 3.08 41.68
CA ASP A 65 -2.63 3.22 40.35
C ASP A 65 -2.32 1.84 39.73
N GLY A 66 -1.76 0.94 40.55
CA GLY A 66 -1.47 -0.44 40.16
C GLY A 66 -2.71 -1.22 39.74
N VAL A 67 -3.79 -1.14 40.52
CA VAL A 67 -5.08 -1.78 40.18
C VAL A 67 -5.65 -1.23 38.86
N ALA A 68 -5.57 0.08 38.63
CA ALA A 68 -6.11 0.70 37.42
C ALA A 68 -5.35 0.28 36.14
N ASP A 69 -4.02 0.32 36.18
CA ASP A 69 -3.18 -0.16 35.07
C ASP A 69 -3.37 -1.68 34.86
N GLY A 70 -3.45 -2.46 35.95
CA GLY A 70 -3.69 -3.90 35.90
C GLY A 70 -5.05 -4.28 35.30
N ASP A 71 -6.11 -3.54 35.62
CA ASP A 71 -7.45 -3.73 35.05
C ASP A 71 -7.44 -3.49 33.53
N SER A 72 -6.89 -2.34 33.12
CA SER A 72 -6.87 -1.90 31.72
C SER A 72 -5.93 -2.74 30.85
N GLU A 73 -4.71 -3.04 31.32
CA GLU A 73 -3.74 -3.86 30.58
C GLU A 73 -4.18 -5.33 30.55
N GLY A 74 -4.71 -5.84 31.66
CA GLY A 74 -5.25 -7.21 31.75
C GLY A 74 -6.39 -7.43 30.77
N TYR A 75 -7.42 -6.57 30.79
CA TYR A 75 -8.54 -6.65 29.84
C TYR A 75 -8.07 -6.54 28.39
N ALA A 76 -7.20 -5.58 28.07
CA ALA A 76 -6.71 -5.38 26.70
C ALA A 76 -5.89 -6.57 26.18
N ALA A 77 -5.03 -7.17 27.01
CA ALA A 77 -4.29 -8.36 26.66
C ALA A 77 -5.21 -9.58 26.47
N GLY A 78 -6.15 -9.78 27.40
CA GLY A 78 -7.15 -10.85 27.30
C GLY A 78 -7.99 -10.74 26.04
N TYR A 79 -8.52 -9.54 25.75
CA TYR A 79 -9.30 -9.27 24.55
C TYR A 79 -8.52 -9.57 23.27
N GLY A 80 -7.25 -9.17 23.18
CA GLY A 80 -6.39 -9.52 22.05
C GLY A 80 -6.21 -11.03 21.87
N ASP A 81 -5.90 -11.75 22.96
CA ASP A 81 -5.71 -13.21 22.95
C ASP A 81 -7.01 -13.99 22.68
N GLY A 82 -8.17 -13.45 23.06
CA GLY A 82 -9.49 -14.00 22.76
C GLY A 82 -9.87 -13.80 21.30
N TYR A 83 -9.77 -12.56 20.82
CA TYR A 83 -10.18 -12.12 19.47
C TYR A 83 -9.31 -12.77 18.37
N TYR A 84 -7.98 -12.71 18.50
CA TYR A 84 -7.06 -13.34 17.56
C TYR A 84 -6.78 -14.81 17.89
N GLY A 85 -7.35 -15.33 18.98
CA GLY A 85 -7.20 -16.72 19.42
C GLY A 85 -7.92 -17.71 18.50
N PRO A 86 -7.59 -19.02 18.57
CA PRO A 86 -8.11 -20.07 17.68
C PRO A 86 -9.60 -20.43 17.90
N SER A 87 -10.37 -19.56 18.55
CA SER A 87 -11.82 -19.69 18.78
C SER A 87 -12.56 -18.36 18.67
N GLY A 88 -11.86 -17.24 18.43
CA GLY A 88 -12.44 -15.97 18.01
C GLY A 88 -12.43 -15.85 16.49
N TYR A 89 -11.86 -14.76 15.96
CA TYR A 89 -11.91 -14.38 14.55
C TYR A 89 -11.53 -15.48 13.55
N PRO A 90 -10.44 -16.27 13.71
CA PRO A 90 -10.12 -17.35 12.77
C PRO A 90 -11.21 -18.43 12.70
N ALA A 91 -11.83 -18.78 13.83
CA ALA A 91 -12.88 -19.79 13.88
C ALA A 91 -14.23 -19.27 13.36
N GLY A 92 -14.50 -17.98 13.59
CA GLY A 92 -15.62 -17.27 12.96
C GLY A 92 -15.47 -17.27 11.44
N TYR A 93 -14.31 -16.83 10.94
CA TYR A 93 -14.02 -16.72 9.52
C TYR A 93 -14.09 -18.07 8.79
N ASP A 94 -13.44 -19.13 9.33
CA ASP A 94 -13.51 -20.48 8.74
C ASP A 94 -14.95 -21.01 8.65
N GLN A 95 -15.80 -20.72 9.66
CA GLN A 95 -17.21 -21.09 9.64
C GLN A 95 -18.01 -20.25 8.64
N GLY A 96 -17.92 -18.92 8.75
CA GLY A 96 -18.66 -17.98 7.90
C GLY A 96 -18.32 -18.16 6.43
N TYR A 97 -17.04 -18.35 6.08
CA TYR A 97 -16.61 -18.63 4.72
C TYR A 97 -17.20 -19.95 4.20
N GLY A 98 -17.22 -21.01 5.03
CA GLY A 98 -17.81 -22.30 4.68
C GLY A 98 -19.33 -22.23 4.44
N GLU A 99 -20.05 -21.40 5.20
CA GLU A 99 -21.49 -21.16 5.04
C GLU A 99 -21.78 -20.26 3.84
N GLY A 100 -21.16 -19.08 3.79
CA GLY A 100 -21.32 -18.10 2.71
C GLY A 100 -20.94 -18.65 1.34
N HIS A 101 -19.85 -19.41 1.22
CA HIS A 101 -19.48 -20.04 -0.06
C HIS A 101 -20.55 -21.05 -0.54
N GLN A 102 -21.24 -21.75 0.37
CA GLN A 102 -22.36 -22.61 -0.06
C GLN A 102 -23.53 -21.76 -0.54
N ASP A 103 -23.95 -20.74 0.21
CA ASP A 103 -25.08 -19.89 -0.17
C ASP A 103 -24.82 -19.13 -1.48
N GLY A 104 -23.62 -18.57 -1.67
CA GLY A 104 -23.21 -17.91 -2.92
C GLY A 104 -23.10 -18.86 -4.11
N ALA A 105 -22.57 -20.08 -3.92
CA ALA A 105 -22.48 -21.08 -4.99
C ALA A 105 -23.84 -21.69 -5.37
N PHE A 106 -24.86 -21.54 -4.52
CA PHE A 106 -26.25 -21.92 -4.79
C PHE A 106 -27.17 -20.72 -5.03
N ASP A 107 -26.63 -19.50 -5.19
CA ASP A 107 -27.41 -18.31 -5.51
C ASP A 107 -28.11 -18.51 -6.87
N PRO A 108 -29.47 -18.46 -6.92
CA PRO A 108 -30.22 -18.71 -8.14
C PRO A 108 -30.02 -17.64 -9.23
N LEU A 109 -29.41 -16.49 -8.90
CA LEU A 109 -29.07 -15.44 -9.84
C LEU A 109 -27.68 -15.64 -10.46
N ALA A 110 -26.69 -16.18 -9.72
CA ALA A 110 -25.29 -16.21 -10.14
C ALA A 110 -25.08 -16.76 -11.56
N CYS A 111 -25.57 -17.98 -11.79
CA CYS A 111 -25.52 -18.65 -13.09
C CYS A 111 -26.33 -17.90 -14.17
N GLY A 112 -27.47 -17.32 -13.79
CA GLY A 112 -28.36 -16.59 -14.69
C GLY A 112 -27.77 -15.27 -15.17
N VAL A 113 -27.09 -14.52 -14.29
CA VAL A 113 -26.37 -13.30 -14.68
C VAL A 113 -25.15 -13.66 -15.54
N GLY A 114 -24.33 -14.63 -15.11
CA GLY A 114 -23.15 -15.08 -15.86
C GLY A 114 -23.46 -15.54 -17.29
N ALA A 115 -24.55 -16.29 -17.49
CA ALA A 115 -24.97 -16.71 -18.83
C ALA A 115 -25.47 -15.56 -19.71
N ASN A 116 -26.14 -14.54 -19.14
CA ASN A 116 -26.60 -13.38 -19.90
C ASN A 116 -25.42 -12.46 -20.30
N ASP A 117 -24.51 -12.20 -19.36
CA ASP A 117 -23.33 -11.38 -19.58
C ASP A 117 -22.40 -12.03 -20.64
N ALA A 118 -22.18 -13.35 -20.54
CA ALA A 118 -21.42 -14.11 -21.52
C ALA A 118 -22.03 -14.11 -22.92
N TYR A 119 -23.36 -14.24 -23.01
CA TYR A 119 -24.04 -14.14 -24.30
C TYR A 119 -23.83 -12.75 -24.91
N ALA A 120 -23.93 -11.67 -24.12
CA ALA A 120 -23.74 -10.30 -24.59
C ALA A 120 -22.28 -9.96 -24.95
N ASP A 121 -21.31 -10.42 -24.15
CA ASP A 121 -19.88 -10.28 -24.43
C ASP A 121 -19.45 -11.12 -25.65
N GLY A 122 -20.02 -12.31 -25.79
CA GLY A 122 -19.84 -13.20 -26.94
C GLY A 122 -20.40 -12.58 -28.20
N ASP A 123 -21.66 -12.17 -28.19
CA ASP A 123 -22.35 -11.47 -29.31
C ASP A 123 -21.57 -10.20 -29.73
N GLY A 124 -21.14 -9.39 -28.76
CA GLY A 124 -20.34 -8.19 -29.02
C GLY A 124 -18.94 -8.46 -29.60
N GLN A 125 -18.23 -9.48 -29.11
CA GLN A 125 -16.92 -9.87 -29.66
C GLN A 125 -17.06 -10.56 -31.02
N GLY A 126 -18.01 -11.47 -31.17
CA GLY A 126 -18.33 -12.13 -32.44
C GLY A 126 -18.70 -11.11 -33.50
N TYR A 127 -19.60 -10.16 -33.20
CA TYR A 127 -19.95 -9.07 -34.11
C TYR A 127 -18.71 -8.23 -34.46
N GLY A 128 -17.85 -7.92 -33.48
CA GLY A 128 -16.59 -7.21 -33.71
C GLY A 128 -15.63 -7.96 -34.66
N ASP A 129 -15.40 -9.25 -34.44
CA ASP A 129 -14.52 -10.10 -35.24
C ASP A 129 -15.09 -10.32 -36.65
N GLY A 130 -16.36 -10.72 -36.75
CA GLY A 130 -17.07 -10.92 -38.01
C GLY A 130 -17.09 -9.64 -38.84
N TRP A 131 -17.37 -8.49 -38.21
CA TRP A 131 -17.23 -7.18 -38.84
C TRP A 131 -15.78 -6.93 -39.30
N SER A 132 -14.79 -7.20 -38.44
CA SER A 132 -13.37 -6.99 -38.76
C SER A 132 -12.79 -7.94 -39.81
N GLU A 133 -13.46 -9.04 -40.15
CA GLU A 133 -13.15 -9.86 -41.34
C GLU A 133 -13.96 -9.43 -42.56
N GLY A 134 -15.28 -9.24 -42.41
CA GLY A 134 -16.19 -8.88 -43.51
C GLY A 134 -15.97 -7.48 -44.07
N TYR A 135 -15.76 -6.49 -43.19
CA TYR A 135 -15.56 -5.09 -43.60
C TYR A 135 -14.30 -4.92 -44.45
N PRO A 136 -13.08 -5.38 -44.06
CA PRO A 136 -11.91 -5.28 -44.93
C PRO A 136 -12.05 -6.05 -46.24
N ILE A 137 -12.79 -7.16 -46.29
CA ILE A 137 -13.06 -7.87 -47.56
C ILE A 137 -13.89 -6.99 -48.50
N GLY A 138 -14.96 -6.35 -48.00
CA GLY A 138 -15.75 -5.40 -48.81
C GLY A 138 -15.01 -4.08 -49.09
N TRP A 139 -14.10 -3.67 -48.20
CA TRP A 139 -13.44 -2.37 -48.22
C TRP A 139 -12.13 -2.35 -49.00
N ASP A 140 -11.28 -3.39 -48.98
CA ASP A 140 -10.11 -3.48 -49.88
C ASP A 140 -10.54 -3.52 -51.36
N ASP A 141 -11.71 -4.10 -51.64
CA ASP A 141 -12.44 -4.07 -52.93
C ASP A 141 -12.82 -2.64 -53.38
N GLY A 142 -12.63 -1.61 -52.54
CA GLY A 142 -12.88 -0.20 -52.87
C GLY A 142 -11.94 0.85 -52.22
N TRP A 143 -10.94 0.44 -51.41
CA TRP A 143 -10.01 1.33 -50.69
C TRP A 143 -8.60 1.38 -51.29
N SER A 144 -8.32 0.57 -52.32
CA SER A 144 -7.08 0.65 -53.12
C SER A 144 -6.83 2.03 -53.81
N ASP A 145 -7.66 3.01 -53.51
CA ASP A 145 -7.82 4.34 -54.11
C ASP A 145 -7.54 5.54 -53.15
N GLY A 146 -7.17 5.36 -51.85
CA GLY A 146 -6.91 6.54 -50.97
C GLY A 146 -6.22 6.35 -49.59
N TYR A 147 -4.97 6.85 -49.42
CA TYR A 147 -4.20 6.79 -48.15
C TYR A 147 -3.00 7.78 -48.04
N ALA A 148 -2.94 8.60 -46.97
CA ALA A 148 -1.72 9.03 -46.21
C ALA A 148 -1.92 10.30 -45.32
N ASP A 149 -1.50 10.32 -44.03
CA ASP A 149 -1.48 11.54 -43.16
C ASP A 149 -0.54 11.45 -41.90
N GLY A 150 -0.16 12.60 -41.28
CA GLY A 150 0.46 12.78 -39.91
C GLY A 150 2.02 12.74 -39.72
N GLN A 151 2.68 13.02 -38.56
CA GLN A 151 2.40 13.76 -37.28
C GLN A 151 3.67 13.89 -36.30
N SER A 152 3.66 14.65 -35.15
CA SER A 152 4.71 14.77 -34.03
C SER A 152 4.35 15.81 -32.89
N SER A 153 4.96 16.08 -31.68
CA SER A 153 5.94 15.46 -30.68
C SER A 153 5.92 16.07 -29.20
N CYS A 154 7.07 16.40 -28.51
CA CYS A 154 7.31 16.39 -27.00
C CYS A 154 8.31 17.49 -26.43
N SER A 155 8.70 17.79 -25.12
CA SER A 155 8.29 17.56 -23.67
C SER A 155 9.26 18.24 -22.59
N LEU A 156 9.03 18.12 -21.23
CA LEU A 156 9.97 18.15 -20.01
C LEU A 156 10.30 19.40 -19.06
N ALA A 157 10.55 19.13 -17.73
CA ALA A 157 11.63 19.63 -16.76
C ALA A 157 11.44 20.66 -15.51
N PRO A 158 12.40 20.82 -14.50
CA PRO A 158 12.20 21.14 -13.02
C PRO A 158 13.22 22.14 -12.24
N ALA A 159 13.31 22.23 -10.85
CA ALA A 159 14.37 22.96 -9.99
C ALA A 159 14.44 22.75 -8.39
N LEU A 160 15.45 23.33 -7.62
CA LEU A 160 15.91 23.07 -6.17
C LEU A 160 16.58 24.27 -5.34
N ILE A 161 16.88 24.19 -3.98
CA ILE A 161 17.71 25.15 -3.08
C ILE A 161 18.39 24.49 -1.77
N GLU A 162 19.40 25.12 -1.05
CA GLU A 162 20.29 24.64 0.10
C GLU A 162 20.48 25.57 1.39
N ARG A 163 21.31 25.19 2.44
CA ARG A 163 21.77 26.03 3.64
C ARG A 163 23.06 25.56 4.45
N ASP A 164 23.44 26.27 5.55
CA ASP A 164 24.81 26.43 6.16
C ASP A 164 25.18 25.71 7.52
N GLU A 165 26.40 25.88 8.08
CA GLU A 165 27.28 24.79 8.61
C GLU A 165 27.68 24.69 10.12
N GLU A 166 28.29 25.70 10.81
CA GLU A 166 28.97 25.46 12.13
C GLU A 166 28.04 24.89 13.21
N GLN A 167 26.81 25.40 13.26
CA GLN A 167 25.78 24.98 14.22
C GLN A 167 25.46 23.48 14.10
N ILE A 168 25.73 22.87 12.94
CA ILE A 168 25.49 21.45 12.68
C ILE A 168 26.35 20.56 13.59
N CYS A 169 27.64 20.83 13.83
CA CYS A 169 28.49 19.87 14.56
C CYS A 169 28.16 19.76 16.05
N ARG A 170 27.98 20.89 16.74
CA ARG A 170 27.50 20.92 18.14
C ARG A 170 26.11 20.30 18.27
N LYS A 171 25.22 20.54 17.30
CA LYS A 171 23.88 19.92 17.28
C LYS A 171 23.96 18.41 17.04
N ARG A 172 24.77 17.94 16.07
CA ARG A 172 25.00 16.50 15.80
C ARG A 172 25.51 15.74 17.02
N GLY A 173 26.43 16.33 17.80
CA GLY A 173 26.94 15.71 19.03
C GLY A 173 25.86 15.55 20.11
N TYR A 174 24.98 16.55 20.24
CA TYR A 174 23.81 16.46 21.13
C TYR A 174 22.74 15.50 20.59
N ASP A 175 22.28 15.69 19.35
CA ASP A 175 21.22 14.90 18.68
C ASP A 175 21.51 13.39 18.64
N ARG A 176 22.80 13.00 18.61
CA ARG A 176 23.21 11.60 18.49
C ARG A 176 23.36 10.88 19.84
N THR A 177 23.50 11.63 20.93
CA THR A 177 23.63 11.09 22.29
C THR A 177 22.38 11.36 23.13
N TYR A 178 21.58 12.38 22.81
CA TYR A 178 20.35 12.68 23.52
C TYR A 178 19.30 11.59 23.31
N ASP A 179 18.80 11.06 24.41
CA ASP A 179 17.88 9.94 24.46
C ASP A 179 16.53 10.43 25.02
N PRO A 180 15.56 10.79 24.15
CA PRO A 180 14.25 11.26 24.59
C PRO A 180 13.42 10.20 25.31
N ALA A 181 13.83 8.91 25.28
CA ALA A 181 13.18 7.83 26.01
C ALA A 181 13.83 7.55 27.38
N ALA A 182 14.84 8.30 27.80
CA ALA A 182 15.51 8.09 29.09
C ALA A 182 14.57 8.26 30.30
N GLU A 183 13.70 9.28 30.29
CA GLU A 183 12.70 9.51 31.34
C GLU A 183 11.61 8.43 31.37
N ALA A 184 11.18 7.94 30.20
CA ALA A 184 10.22 6.84 30.09
C ALA A 184 10.79 5.54 30.68
N ARG A 185 11.98 5.10 30.26
CA ARG A 185 12.60 3.89 30.84
C ARG A 185 12.86 4.01 32.34
N GLY A 186 13.19 5.20 32.82
CA GLY A 186 13.29 5.47 34.25
C GLY A 186 11.96 5.21 34.96
N TYR A 187 10.87 5.72 34.40
CA TYR A 187 9.51 5.50 34.91
C TYR A 187 9.13 4.02 34.89
N ASP A 188 9.41 3.30 33.80
CA ASP A 188 9.10 1.86 33.66
C ASP A 188 9.92 1.01 34.66
N ASP A 189 11.22 1.28 34.82
CA ASP A 189 12.06 0.65 35.84
C ASP A 189 11.53 0.96 37.26
N GLY A 190 11.11 2.21 37.52
CA GLY A 190 10.54 2.65 38.79
C GLY A 190 9.15 2.08 39.09
N LYS A 191 8.34 1.79 38.07
CA LYS A 191 7.09 1.01 38.19
C LYS A 191 7.39 -0.45 38.50
N THR A 192 8.45 -1.01 37.92
CA THR A 192 8.86 -2.41 38.09
C THR A 192 9.40 -2.69 39.50
N ASP A 193 10.21 -1.78 40.05
CA ASP A 193 10.78 -1.90 41.39
C ASP A 193 9.78 -1.57 42.53
N ASN A 194 8.63 -0.93 42.23
CA ASN A 194 7.65 -0.48 43.22
C ASN A 194 6.70 -1.62 43.68
N PRO A 195 6.84 -2.15 44.91
CA PRO A 195 6.11 -3.34 45.34
C PRO A 195 4.63 -3.09 45.65
N ASP A 196 4.21 -1.84 45.87
CA ASP A 196 2.81 -1.51 46.18
C ASP A 196 1.99 -1.42 44.90
N TYR A 197 2.51 -0.70 43.90
CA TYR A 197 2.00 -0.71 42.52
C TYR A 197 1.93 -2.15 41.97
N GLN A 198 3.01 -2.94 42.08
CA GLN A 198 3.02 -4.32 41.57
C GLN A 198 2.00 -5.23 42.29
N ALA A 199 1.74 -5.00 43.59
CA ALA A 199 0.70 -5.71 44.32
C ALA A 199 -0.71 -5.34 43.82
N GLY A 200 -0.95 -4.06 43.51
CA GLY A 200 -2.19 -3.60 42.87
C GLY A 200 -2.39 -4.25 41.50
N TYR A 201 -1.38 -4.12 40.63
CA TYR A 201 -1.38 -4.66 39.26
C TYR A 201 -1.67 -6.16 39.22
N HIS A 202 -0.92 -6.96 39.98
CA HIS A 202 -1.13 -8.41 40.04
C HIS A 202 -2.45 -8.82 40.69
N SER A 203 -3.10 -7.96 41.49
CA SER A 203 -4.38 -8.28 42.13
C SER A 203 -5.56 -8.26 41.16
N GLN A 204 -5.46 -7.50 40.06
CA GLN A 204 -6.56 -7.26 39.12
C GLN A 204 -6.28 -7.77 37.69
N PHE A 205 -5.01 -7.82 37.25
CA PHE A 205 -4.64 -8.22 35.88
C PHE A 205 -5.24 -9.56 35.43
N GLU A 206 -5.08 -10.63 36.22
CA GLU A 206 -5.58 -11.98 35.87
C GLU A 206 -7.12 -12.02 35.79
N ILE A 207 -7.79 -11.24 36.64
CA ILE A 207 -9.26 -11.15 36.67
C ILE A 207 -9.75 -10.50 35.38
N SER A 208 -9.15 -9.38 35.01
CA SER A 208 -9.55 -8.58 33.85
C SER A 208 -9.14 -9.26 32.53
N TYR A 209 -8.01 -9.98 32.51
CA TYR A 209 -7.61 -10.86 31.42
C TYR A 209 -8.66 -11.94 31.11
N VAL A 210 -9.22 -12.60 32.13
CA VAL A 210 -10.26 -13.63 31.93
C VAL A 210 -11.56 -13.03 31.38
N PHE A 211 -11.94 -11.81 31.78
CA PHE A 211 -13.09 -11.11 31.19
C PHE A 211 -12.82 -10.70 29.74
N GLY A 212 -11.72 -9.99 29.48
CA GLY A 212 -11.33 -9.58 28.13
C GLY A 212 -11.22 -10.75 27.17
N TYR A 213 -10.65 -11.88 27.62
CA TYR A 213 -10.56 -13.11 26.81
C TYR A 213 -11.93 -13.68 26.42
N GLY A 214 -12.91 -13.62 27.32
CA GLY A 214 -14.28 -14.02 27.03
C GLY A 214 -14.96 -13.09 26.02
N ASP A 215 -14.89 -11.78 26.27
CA ASP A 215 -15.53 -10.76 25.43
C ASP A 215 -14.89 -10.71 24.03
N GLY A 216 -13.55 -10.71 23.94
CA GLY A 216 -12.81 -10.75 22.68
C GLY A 216 -13.02 -12.05 21.89
N GLN A 217 -13.20 -13.20 22.56
CA GLN A 217 -13.57 -14.44 21.87
C GLN A 217 -14.94 -14.35 21.20
N LEU A 218 -15.92 -13.69 21.84
CA LEU A 218 -17.26 -13.49 21.29
C LEU A 218 -17.25 -12.48 20.14
N ASP A 219 -16.76 -11.27 20.40
CA ASP A 219 -16.68 -10.19 19.41
C ASP A 219 -15.85 -10.64 18.18
N GLY A 220 -14.75 -11.36 18.42
CA GLY A 220 -13.94 -11.95 17.35
C GLY A 220 -14.68 -13.00 16.55
N HIS A 221 -15.41 -13.92 17.17
CA HIS A 221 -16.17 -14.96 16.43
C HIS A 221 -17.28 -14.34 15.56
N ASP A 222 -18.01 -13.35 16.08
CA ASP A 222 -19.06 -12.64 15.34
C ASP A 222 -18.50 -11.81 14.17
N ASP A 223 -17.44 -11.01 14.39
CA ASP A 223 -16.74 -10.25 13.34
C ASP A 223 -16.18 -11.19 12.27
N GLY A 224 -15.51 -12.27 12.69
CA GLY A 224 -14.92 -13.26 11.80
C GLY A 224 -15.97 -13.97 10.95
N TRP A 225 -17.09 -14.39 11.55
CA TRP A 225 -18.18 -15.03 10.82
C TRP A 225 -18.78 -14.08 9.78
N SER A 226 -18.96 -12.79 10.13
CA SER A 226 -19.41 -11.76 9.19
C SER A 226 -18.47 -11.60 8.00
N ASP A 227 -17.17 -11.36 8.24
CA ASP A 227 -16.19 -11.18 7.16
C ASP A 227 -16.07 -12.44 6.28
N GLY A 228 -15.98 -13.62 6.92
CA GLY A 228 -15.90 -14.91 6.25
C GLY A 228 -17.12 -15.14 5.35
N TYR A 229 -18.33 -14.89 5.85
CA TYR A 229 -19.56 -15.04 5.06
C TYR A 229 -19.57 -14.12 3.82
N HIS A 230 -19.15 -12.86 3.95
CA HIS A 230 -19.12 -11.92 2.82
C HIS A 230 -18.05 -12.22 1.77
N ASP A 231 -16.90 -12.80 2.16
CA ASP A 231 -15.88 -13.27 1.22
C ASP A 231 -16.29 -14.60 0.58
N GLY A 232 -16.72 -15.57 1.38
CA GLY A 232 -17.19 -16.88 0.92
C GLY A 232 -18.33 -16.76 -0.09
N HIS A 233 -19.36 -15.94 0.22
CA HIS A 233 -20.47 -15.71 -0.70
C HIS A 233 -20.02 -15.05 -2.01
N ARG A 234 -18.99 -14.20 -1.98
CA ARG A 234 -18.43 -13.58 -3.19
C ARG A 234 -17.71 -14.62 -4.05
N ASP A 235 -16.87 -15.45 -3.45
CA ASP A 235 -16.14 -16.51 -4.13
C ASP A 235 -17.09 -17.57 -4.71
N GLY A 236 -18.06 -18.04 -3.92
CA GLY A 236 -19.07 -18.99 -4.34
C GLY A 236 -19.94 -18.46 -5.49
N TYR A 237 -20.43 -17.22 -5.37
CA TYR A 237 -21.19 -16.55 -6.44
C TYR A 237 -20.34 -16.40 -7.71
N GLN A 238 -19.08 -15.96 -7.60
CA GLN A 238 -18.20 -15.78 -8.76
C GLN A 238 -17.87 -17.12 -9.44
N ALA A 239 -17.72 -18.20 -8.66
CA ALA A 239 -17.51 -19.54 -9.21
C ALA A 239 -18.75 -20.03 -10.00
N ALA A 240 -19.96 -19.84 -9.46
CA ALA A 240 -21.21 -20.19 -10.13
C ALA A 240 -21.50 -19.31 -11.36
N TYR A 241 -21.19 -18.01 -11.28
CA TYR A 241 -21.22 -17.07 -12.40
C TYR A 241 -20.28 -17.51 -13.53
N ASN A 242 -18.99 -17.71 -13.23
CA ASN A 242 -17.98 -18.09 -14.22
C ASN A 242 -18.33 -19.41 -14.93
N ALA A 243 -18.78 -20.41 -14.17
CA ALA A 243 -19.14 -21.72 -14.73
C ALA A 243 -20.29 -21.67 -15.74
N CYS A 244 -21.22 -20.70 -15.61
CA CYS A 244 -22.29 -20.48 -16.58
C CYS A 244 -21.91 -19.44 -17.66
N TYR A 245 -20.98 -18.53 -17.36
CA TYR A 245 -20.38 -17.61 -18.34
C TYR A 245 -19.63 -18.41 -19.42
N ASP A 246 -18.68 -19.25 -19.01
CA ASP A 246 -17.86 -20.10 -19.90
C ASP A 246 -18.71 -21.02 -20.80
N GLN A 247 -19.92 -21.39 -20.34
CA GLN A 247 -20.83 -22.27 -21.05
C GLN A 247 -21.72 -21.53 -22.08
N ALA A 248 -21.98 -20.23 -21.89
CA ALA A 248 -22.89 -19.45 -22.75
C ALA A 248 -22.17 -18.54 -23.76
N TRP A 249 -20.88 -18.23 -23.53
CA TRP A 249 -20.11 -17.31 -24.39
C TRP A 249 -20.09 -17.71 -25.87
N TYR A 250 -19.92 -19.00 -26.16
CA TYR A 250 -19.88 -19.52 -27.53
C TYR A 250 -21.20 -19.35 -28.30
N ASP A 251 -22.35 -19.52 -27.63
CA ASP A 251 -23.68 -19.35 -28.25
C ASP A 251 -23.92 -17.89 -28.67
N GLY A 252 -23.36 -16.93 -27.92
CA GLY A 252 -23.34 -15.52 -28.30
C GLY A 252 -22.35 -15.24 -29.43
N TYR A 253 -21.13 -15.75 -29.34
CA TYR A 253 -20.06 -15.51 -30.32
C TYR A 253 -20.44 -15.98 -31.73
N ASP A 254 -20.98 -17.19 -31.88
CA ASP A 254 -21.38 -17.74 -33.18
C ASP A 254 -22.51 -16.90 -33.85
N GLN A 255 -23.45 -16.37 -33.06
CA GLN A 255 -24.51 -15.49 -33.55
C GLN A 255 -23.95 -14.12 -33.96
N GLY A 256 -23.19 -13.48 -33.06
CA GLY A 256 -22.57 -12.19 -33.31
C GLY A 256 -21.68 -12.21 -34.55
N TRP A 257 -20.83 -13.24 -34.70
CA TRP A 257 -19.94 -13.38 -35.86
C TRP A 257 -20.71 -13.48 -37.18
N SER A 258 -21.80 -14.24 -37.22
CA SER A 258 -22.66 -14.35 -38.40
C SER A 258 -23.25 -13.00 -38.80
N ASP A 259 -23.78 -12.24 -37.84
CA ASP A 259 -24.42 -10.96 -38.11
C ASP A 259 -23.37 -9.89 -38.48
N GLY A 260 -22.29 -9.79 -37.71
CA GLY A 260 -21.19 -8.84 -37.96
C GLY A 260 -20.49 -9.06 -39.29
N TRP A 261 -20.29 -10.31 -39.71
CA TRP A 261 -19.72 -10.63 -41.03
C TRP A 261 -20.61 -10.15 -42.17
N SER A 262 -21.93 -10.37 -42.07
CA SER A 262 -22.88 -9.90 -43.08
C SER A 262 -22.94 -8.37 -43.14
N ASP A 263 -23.09 -7.72 -41.99
CA ASP A 263 -23.23 -6.26 -41.89
C ASP A 263 -21.94 -5.52 -42.27
N GLY A 264 -20.78 -6.12 -41.96
CA GLY A 264 -19.46 -5.64 -42.33
C GLY A 264 -19.20 -5.76 -43.83
N ALA A 265 -19.48 -6.91 -44.44
CA ALA A 265 -19.29 -7.11 -45.88
C ALA A 265 -20.17 -6.17 -46.72
N ASP A 266 -21.46 -6.05 -46.39
CA ASP A 266 -22.40 -5.18 -47.11
C ASP A 266 -22.02 -3.69 -47.00
N LYS A 267 -21.60 -3.21 -45.83
CA LYS A 267 -21.18 -1.81 -45.63
C LYS A 267 -19.78 -1.53 -46.17
N GLY A 268 -18.82 -2.43 -45.98
CA GLY A 268 -17.46 -2.30 -46.51
C GLY A 268 -17.48 -2.11 -48.03
N TYR A 269 -18.27 -2.92 -48.74
CA TYR A 269 -18.52 -2.79 -50.18
C TYR A 269 -19.13 -1.43 -50.55
N GLY A 270 -20.16 -1.01 -49.80
CA GLY A 270 -20.86 0.26 -50.03
C GLY A 270 -20.00 1.51 -49.77
N GLU A 271 -19.17 1.49 -48.73
CA GLU A 271 -18.32 2.62 -48.31
C GLU A 271 -17.01 2.67 -49.10
N GLY A 272 -16.38 1.53 -49.39
CA GLY A 272 -15.23 1.42 -50.28
C GLY A 272 -15.55 1.97 -51.67
N TYR A 273 -16.61 1.46 -52.33
CA TYR A 273 -17.04 1.93 -53.65
C TYR A 273 -17.26 3.45 -53.71
N GLN A 274 -17.77 4.06 -52.64
CA GLN A 274 -17.99 5.51 -52.57
C GLN A 274 -16.70 6.31 -52.29
N THR A 275 -15.82 5.79 -51.43
CA THR A 275 -14.56 6.43 -51.02
C THR A 275 -13.57 6.43 -52.17
N GLY A 276 -13.34 5.28 -52.84
CA GLY A 276 -12.41 5.22 -53.97
C GLY A 276 -12.86 6.06 -55.18
N PHE A 277 -14.16 6.05 -55.47
CA PHE A 277 -14.77 6.96 -56.45
C PHE A 277 -14.65 8.46 -56.08
N ALA A 278 -14.41 8.79 -54.82
CA ALA A 278 -14.21 10.16 -54.35
C ALA A 278 -12.73 10.59 -54.36
N ASP A 279 -11.81 9.76 -53.87
CA ASP A 279 -10.39 10.12 -53.74
C ASP A 279 -9.61 9.97 -55.06
N GLY A 280 -9.89 8.92 -55.85
CA GLY A 280 -9.41 8.80 -57.24
C GLY A 280 -9.92 9.90 -58.19
N ARG A 281 -10.82 10.77 -57.70
CA ARG A 281 -11.33 11.98 -58.37
C ARG A 281 -10.73 13.28 -57.79
N ASN A 282 -9.99 13.21 -56.68
CA ASN A 282 -9.37 14.34 -55.99
C ASN A 282 -7.85 14.46 -56.25
N GLU A 283 -7.18 13.42 -56.76
CA GLU A 283 -5.77 13.48 -57.19
C GLU A 283 -5.57 14.20 -58.55
N CYS A 284 -5.87 15.51 -58.61
CA CYS A 284 -5.68 16.37 -59.80
C CYS A 284 -5.08 17.76 -59.46
#